data_AF-A0A8T4QHJ0-F1
#
_entry.id   AF-A0A8T4QHJ0-F1
#
_cell.length_a   1.000
_cell.length_b   1.000
_cell.length_c   1.000
_cell.angle_alpha   90.00
_cell.angle_beta   90.00
_cell.angle_gamma   90.00
#
_symmetry.space_group_name_H-M   'P 1'
#
loop_
_entity.id
_entity.type
_entity.pdbx_description
1 polymer ?
#
loop_
_entity_poly.entity_id
_entity_poly.type
_entity_poly.pdbx_seq_one_letter_code
_entity_poly.pdbx_strand_id
1 'polypeptide(L)'
;MSLQIWAINVFSAIAIVIGGWGMLTHVFPRIEEILKPIIKDKVSLKSFMGLLNIIILWIVAQGIINYLLKINNPVLNFIEVFTPALDIFLEFLPYLKWVILGWFIIIAFKKR
;
A
#
# COMPACT_ATOMS: atom_id res chain seq x y z
N MET A 1 -20.78 22.66 5.62
CA MET A 1 -20.51 21.21 5.72
C MET A 1 -21.10 20.69 7.02
N SER A 2 -21.81 19.57 7.03
CA SER A 2 -22.39 19.05 8.28
C SER A 2 -21.29 18.41 9.14
N LEU A 3 -21.37 18.60 10.46
CA LEU A 3 -20.44 18.02 11.44
C LEU A 3 -20.29 16.49 11.27
N GLN A 4 -21.36 15.84 10.82
CA GLN A 4 -21.41 14.40 10.53
C GLN A 4 -20.46 13.98 9.41
N ILE A 5 -20.44 14.71 8.28
CA ILE A 5 -19.56 14.38 7.14
C ILE A 5 -18.08 14.55 7.54
N TRP A 6 -17.79 15.61 8.30
CA TRP A 6 -16.46 15.84 8.82
C TRP A 6 -16.00 14.69 9.72
N ALA A 7 -16.82 14.32 10.70
CA ALA A 7 -16.51 13.24 11.63
C ALA A 7 -16.32 11.90 10.90
N ILE A 8 -17.20 11.55 9.96
CA ILE A 8 -17.11 10.31 9.18
C ILE A 8 -15.78 10.23 8.42
N ASN A 9 -15.36 11.31 7.77
CA ASN A 9 -14.10 11.32 7.01
C ASN A 9 -12.88 11.18 7.91
N VAL A 10 -12.87 11.85 9.08
CA VAL A 10 -11.79 11.72 10.06
C VAL A 10 -11.71 10.30 10.61
N PHE A 11 -12.84 9.72 11.04
CA PHE A 11 -12.86 8.34 11.53
C PHE A 11 -12.45 7.33 10.45
N SER A 12 -12.84 7.57 9.19
CA SER A 12 -12.45 6.71 8.06
C SER A 12 -10.95 6.77 7.80
N ALA A 13 -10.34 7.96 7.85
CA ALA A 13 -8.89 8.11 7.73
C ALA A 13 -8.14 7.36 8.86
N ILE A 14 -8.61 7.49 10.10
CA ILE A 14 -8.05 6.77 11.26
C ILE A 14 -8.19 5.26 11.07
N ALA A 15 -9.36 4.78 10.63
CA ALA A 15 -9.60 3.36 10.38
C ALA A 15 -8.65 2.80 9.32
N ILE A 16 -8.36 3.56 8.26
CA ILE A 16 -7.39 3.15 7.23
C ILE A 16 -5.97 3.07 7.79
N VAL A 17 -5.56 4.02 8.63
CA VAL A 17 -4.24 3.96 9.30
C VAL A 17 -4.13 2.69 10.15
N ILE A 18 -5.16 2.40 10.95
CA ILE A 18 -5.21 1.21 11.80
C ILE A 18 -5.20 -0.06 10.95
N GLY A 19 -6.00 -0.11 9.88
CA GLY A 19 -6.04 -1.24 8.96
C GLY A 19 -4.71 -1.49 8.25
N GLY A 20 -4.07 -0.42 7.78
CA GLY A 20 -2.74 -0.46 7.17
C GLY A 20 -1.68 -0.98 8.15
N TRP A 21 -1.66 -0.45 9.37
CA TRP A 21 -0.79 -0.95 10.44
C TRP A 21 -1.05 -2.44 10.72
N GLY A 22 -2.32 -2.84 10.81
CA GLY A 22 -2.73 -4.23 11.00
C GLY A 22 -2.20 -5.15 9.90
N MET A 23 -2.25 -4.72 8.64
CA MET A 23 -1.66 -5.48 7.54
C MET A 23 -0.15 -5.67 7.72
N LEU A 24 0.59 -4.59 8.00
CA LEU A 24 2.04 -4.62 8.14
C LEU A 24 2.51 -5.48 9.31
N THR A 25 1.73 -5.51 10.40
CA THR A 25 2.12 -6.19 11.65
C THR A 25 1.59 -7.61 11.78
N HIS A 26 0.43 -7.94 11.21
CA HIS A 26 -0.20 -9.25 11.39
C HIS A 26 -0.31 -10.05 10.09
N VAL A 27 -0.62 -9.40 8.96
CA VAL A 27 -0.83 -10.09 7.69
C VAL A 27 0.50 -10.39 7.02
N PHE A 28 1.39 -9.40 6.97
CA PHE A 28 2.65 -9.48 6.26
C PHE A 28 3.61 -10.52 6.82
N PRO A 29 3.79 -10.65 8.15
CA PRO A 29 4.60 -11.72 8.71
C PRO A 29 4.07 -13.12 8.33
N ARG A 30 2.73 -13.28 8.29
CA ARG A 30 2.12 -14.55 7.86
C ARG A 30 2.35 -14.84 6.37
N ILE A 31 2.28 -13.82 5.51
CA ILE A 31 2.64 -13.94 4.09
C ILE A 31 4.11 -14.35 3.97
N GLU A 32 5.01 -13.72 4.73
CA GLU A 32 6.43 -14.08 4.73
C GLU A 32 6.64 -15.55 5.15
N GLU A 33 5.96 -16.01 6.19
CA GLU A 33 6.02 -17.41 6.66
C GLU A 33 5.55 -18.41 5.59
N ILE A 34 4.47 -18.10 4.87
CA ILE A 34 3.96 -18.93 3.77
C ILE A 34 4.95 -18.95 2.58
N LEU A 35 5.63 -17.84 2.34
CA LEU A 35 6.56 -17.68 1.22
C LEU A 35 7.96 -18.24 1.50
N LYS A 36 8.41 -18.28 2.76
CA LYS A 36 9.70 -18.87 3.19
C LYS A 36 10.00 -20.26 2.60
N PRO A 37 9.09 -21.25 2.61
CA PRO A 37 9.38 -22.56 2.02
C PRO A 37 9.48 -22.54 0.49
N ILE A 38 8.85 -21.56 -0.17
CA ILE A 38 8.82 -21.42 -1.63
C ILE A 38 10.10 -20.72 -2.10
N ILE A 39 10.44 -19.60 -1.47
CA ILE A 39 11.55 -18.72 -1.79
C ILE A 39 12.71 -18.97 -0.81
N LYS A 40 13.65 -19.82 -1.25
CA LYS A 40 14.83 -20.19 -0.45
C LYS A 40 15.82 -19.04 -0.26
N ASP A 41 15.82 -18.07 -1.17
CA ASP A 41 16.73 -16.92 -1.12
C ASP A 41 16.16 -15.82 -0.21
N LYS A 42 16.79 -15.64 0.95
CA LYS A 42 16.40 -14.66 1.97
C LYS A 42 16.38 -13.23 1.42
N VAL A 43 17.32 -12.89 0.53
CA VAL A 43 17.41 -11.53 -0.06
C VAL A 43 16.19 -11.29 -0.94
N SER A 44 15.89 -12.24 -1.82
CA SER A 44 14.71 -12.17 -2.69
C SER A 44 13.42 -12.03 -1.86
N LEU A 45 13.22 -12.89 -0.86
CA LEU A 45 12.03 -12.83 0.00
C LEU A 45 11.88 -11.46 0.67
N LYS A 46 12.97 -10.93 1.24
CA LYS A 46 12.97 -9.62 1.89
C LYS A 46 12.64 -8.50 0.90
N SER A 47 13.19 -8.54 -0.31
CA SER A 47 12.87 -7.58 -1.37
C SER A 47 11.40 -7.63 -1.78
N PHE A 48 10.82 -8.83 -1.91
CA PHE A 48 9.40 -8.99 -2.22
C PHE A 48 8.49 -8.45 -1.12
N MET A 49 8.77 -8.79 0.14
CA MET A 49 8.04 -8.22 1.27
C MET A 49 8.19 -6.69 1.35
N GLY A 50 9.38 -6.16 1.01
CA GLY A 50 9.61 -4.72 0.88
C GLY A 50 8.76 -4.06 -0.19
N LEU A 51 8.63 -4.68 -1.37
CA LEU A 51 7.76 -4.20 -2.44
C LEU A 51 6.29 -4.18 -1.99
N LEU A 52 5.82 -5.25 -1.35
CA LEU A 52 4.46 -5.28 -0.80
C LEU A 52 4.24 -4.18 0.25
N ASN A 53 5.25 -3.88 1.08
CA ASN A 53 5.15 -2.85 2.12
C ASN A 53 4.96 -1.47 1.47
N ILE A 54 5.74 -1.17 0.44
CA ILE A 54 5.64 0.08 -0.32
C ILE A 54 4.23 0.22 -0.91
N ILE A 55 3.69 -0.84 -1.51
CA ILE A 55 2.34 -0.83 -2.11
C ILE A 55 1.28 -0.53 -1.05
N ILE A 56 1.31 -1.21 0.10
CA ILE A 56 0.33 -0.98 1.17
C ILE A 56 0.46 0.43 1.75
N LEU A 57 1.67 0.92 2.01
CA LEU A 57 1.88 2.29 2.48
C LEU A 57 1.30 3.31 1.49
N TRP A 58 1.45 3.06 0.20
CA TRP A 58 0.92 3.92 -0.84
C TRP A 58 -0.61 3.92 -0.88
N ILE A 59 -1.24 2.75 -0.79
CA ILE A 59 -2.71 2.60 -0.71
C ILE A 59 -3.25 3.31 0.54
N VAL A 60 -2.57 3.16 1.67
CA VAL A 60 -2.93 3.83 2.94
C VAL A 60 -2.83 5.35 2.78
N ALA A 61 -1.72 5.85 2.23
CA ALA A 61 -1.51 7.27 1.99
C ALA A 61 -2.60 7.86 1.09
N GLN A 62 -2.92 7.19 -0.01
CA GLN A 62 -3.97 7.62 -0.92
C GLN A 62 -5.36 7.58 -0.25
N GLY A 63 -5.66 6.52 0.49
CA GLY A 63 -6.90 6.42 1.25
C GLY A 63 -7.09 7.60 2.19
N ILE A 64 -6.05 7.93 2.98
CA ILE A 64 -6.05 9.09 3.89
C ILE A 64 -6.31 10.38 3.11
N ILE A 65 -5.58 10.60 2.02
CA ILE A 65 -5.70 11.83 1.21
C ILE A 65 -7.11 11.97 0.64
N ASN A 66 -7.69 10.89 0.12
CA ASN A 66 -9.06 10.88 -0.40
C ASN A 66 -10.11 11.25 0.66
N TYR A 67 -9.92 10.85 1.93
CA TYR A 67 -10.82 11.27 3.02
C TYR A 67 -10.55 12.70 3.47
N LEU A 68 -9.29 13.14 3.48
CA LEU A 68 -8.93 14.51 3.87
C LEU A 68 -9.41 15.55 2.84
N LEU A 69 -9.34 15.26 1.54
CA LEU A 69 -9.86 16.16 0.51
C LEU A 69 -11.38 16.35 0.60
N LYS A 70 -12.11 15.33 1.05
CA LYS A 70 -13.57 15.42 1.31
C LYS A 70 -13.93 16.33 2.49
N ILE A 71 -12.95 16.73 3.30
CA ILE A 71 -13.16 17.65 4.43
C ILE A 71 -13.28 19.11 3.96
N ASN A 72 -12.96 19.42 2.70
CA ASN A 72 -13.09 20.73 2.05
C ASN A 72 -12.60 21.89 2.95
N ASN A 73 -11.40 21.72 3.52
CA ASN A 73 -10.74 22.71 4.37
C ASN A 73 -9.59 23.34 3.56
N PRO A 74 -9.52 24.68 3.44
CA PRO A 74 -8.50 25.36 2.64
C PRO A 74 -7.06 25.05 3.07
N VAL A 75 -6.82 24.67 4.33
CA VAL A 75 -5.51 24.23 4.82
C VAL A 75 -5.11 22.86 4.25
N LEU A 76 -6.09 22.00 3.94
CA LEU A 76 -5.88 20.67 3.38
C LEU A 76 -5.72 20.70 1.85
N ASN A 77 -5.99 21.82 1.18
CA ASN A 77 -5.79 21.95 -0.27
C ASN A 77 -4.31 21.81 -0.69
N PHE A 78 -3.35 22.02 0.23
CA PHE A 78 -1.94 21.74 -0.05
C PHE A 78 -1.68 20.24 -0.31
N ILE A 79 -2.55 19.36 0.20
CA ILE A 79 -2.47 17.92 -0.03
C ILE A 79 -2.80 17.56 -1.49
N GLU A 80 -3.54 18.41 -2.22
CA GLU A 80 -3.87 18.21 -3.64
C GLU A 80 -2.62 18.18 -4.54
N VAL A 81 -1.51 18.78 -4.09
CA VAL A 81 -0.24 18.73 -4.81
C VAL A 81 0.33 17.30 -4.88
N PHE A 82 -0.03 16.43 -3.95
CA PHE A 82 0.41 15.03 -3.92
C PHE A 82 -0.49 14.10 -4.73
N THR A 83 -1.72 14.49 -5.07
CA THR A 83 -2.67 13.67 -5.84
C THR A 83 -2.09 13.16 -7.16
N PRO A 84 -1.46 14.01 -8.01
CA PRO A 84 -0.88 13.56 -9.26
C PRO A 84 0.19 12.47 -9.08
N ALA A 85 1.02 12.58 -8.05
CA ALA A 85 2.04 11.57 -7.76
C ALA A 85 1.42 10.24 -7.31
N LEU A 86 0.31 10.28 -6.57
CA LEU A 86 -0.41 9.09 -6.13
C LEU A 86 -1.14 8.41 -7.28
N ASP A 87 -1.75 9.20 -8.16
CA ASP A 87 -2.47 8.71 -9.33
C ASP A 87 -1.53 8.04 -10.34
N ILE A 88 -0.37 8.64 -10.59
CA ILE A 88 0.68 8.01 -11.43
C ILE A 88 1.05 6.63 -10.87
N PHE A 89 1.27 6.52 -9.56
CA PHE A 89 1.61 5.23 -8.96
C PHE A 89 0.48 4.20 -9.09
N LEU A 90 -0.79 4.63 -8.99
CA LEU A 90 -1.94 3.75 -9.24
C LEU A 90 -2.01 3.27 -10.69
N GLU A 91 -1.68 4.11 -11.65
CA GLU A 91 -1.59 3.71 -13.06
C GLU A 91 -0.48 2.67 -13.28
N PHE A 92 0.56 2.68 -12.44
CA PHE A 92 1.61 1.66 -12.42
C PHE A 92 1.21 0.35 -11.71
N LEU A 93 0.20 0.35 -10.84
CA LEU A 93 -0.24 -0.81 -10.07
C LEU A 93 -0.67 -2.01 -10.94
N PRO A 94 -1.39 -1.83 -12.07
CA PRO A 94 -1.63 -2.89 -13.04
C PRO A 94 -0.35 -3.50 -13.63
N TYR A 95 0.76 -2.77 -13.68
CA TYR A 95 2.04 -3.28 -14.18
C TYR A 95 2.85 -4.01 -13.10
N LEU A 96 2.60 -3.70 -11.83
CA LEU A 96 3.19 -4.41 -10.69
C LEU A 96 2.88 -5.91 -10.70
N LYS A 97 1.74 -6.34 -11.26
CA LYS A 97 1.45 -7.78 -11.47
C LYS A 97 2.49 -8.46 -12.35
N TRP A 98 3.00 -7.76 -13.37
CA TRP A 98 4.03 -8.25 -14.26
C TRP A 98 5.40 -8.29 -13.57
N VAL A 99 5.68 -7.31 -12.70
CA VAL A 99 6.89 -7.31 -11.85
C VAL A 99 6.87 -8.51 -10.90
N ILE A 100 5.73 -8.78 -10.25
CA ILE A 100 5.54 -9.93 -9.37
C ILE A 100 5.69 -11.25 -10.15
N LEU A 101 5.06 -11.36 -11.33
CA LEU A 101 5.20 -12.53 -12.19
C LEU A 101 6.65 -12.76 -12.65
N GLY A 102 7.32 -11.71 -13.13
CA GLY A 102 8.73 -11.77 -13.53
C GLY A 102 9.62 -12.19 -12.39
N TRP A 103 9.36 -11.71 -11.18
CA TRP A 103 10.09 -12.09 -9.98
C TRP A 103 9.90 -13.58 -9.64
N PHE A 104 8.67 -14.10 -9.73
CA PHE A 104 8.39 -15.54 -9.57
C PHE A 104 9.13 -16.40 -10.60
N ILE A 105 9.15 -15.95 -11.87
CA ILE A 105 9.88 -16.62 -12.96
C ILE A 105 11.38 -16.67 -12.61
N ILE A 106 12.00 -15.55 -12.25
CA ILE A 106 13.42 -15.49 -11.89
C ILE A 106 13.76 -16.47 -10.76
N ILE A 107 12.91 -16.56 -9.74
CA ILE A 107 13.13 -17.48 -8.61
C ILE A 107 12.94 -18.93 -9.01
N ALA A 108 11.96 -19.23 -9.87
CA ALA A 108 11.77 -20.57 -10.41
C ALA A 108 12.99 -21.03 -11.22
N PHE A 109 13.57 -20.13 -12.03
CA PHE A 109 14.74 -20.45 -12.86
C PHE A 109 16.07 -20.45 -12.07
N LYS A 110 16.23 -19.60 -11.04
CA LYS A 110 17.40 -19.62 -10.14
C LYS A 110 17.50 -20.89 -9.29
N LYS A 111 16.46 -21.73 -9.27
CA LYS A 111 16.40 -23.01 -8.55
C LYS A 111 17.00 -24.19 -9.35
N ARG A 112 17.37 -24.00 -10.62
CA ARG A 112 18.23 -24.90 -11.40
C ARG A 112 19.66 -24.39 -11.37
#